data_AF-A0A0L8V8F5-F1
#
_entry.id   AF-A0A0L8V8F5-F1
#
_cell.length_a   1.000
_cell.length_b   1.000
_cell.length_c   1.000
_cell.angle_alpha   90.00
_cell.angle_beta   90.00
_cell.angle_gamma   90.00
#
_symmetry.space_group_name_H-M   'P 1'
#
loop_
_entity.id
_entity.type
_entity.pdbx_description
1 polymer ?
#
loop_
_entity_poly.entity_id
_entity_poly.type
_entity_poly.pdbx_seq_one_letter_code
_entity_poly.pdbx_strand_id
1 'polypeptide(L)' 'MFFNGLIEQISLDPHDFVDIISNIEKYELDFDDAYQLTISQKYEMAIVTFDKDFNIEGIDRMTPGDIIE' A
#
# COMPACT_ATOMS: atom_id res chain seq x y z
N MET A 1 4.45 -17.25 9.23
CA MET A 1 3.83 -16.90 10.53
C MET A 1 4.91 -16.20 11.34
N PHE A 2 4.74 -14.92 11.63
CA PHE A 2 5.67 -14.17 12.47
C PHE A 2 5.35 -14.49 13.94
N PHE A 3 6.32 -14.98 14.70
CA PHE A 3 6.20 -15.19 16.15
C PHE A 3 7.01 -14.10 16.86
N ASN A 4 6.37 -13.27 17.69
CA ASN A 4 6.96 -12.16 18.44
C ASN A 4 7.54 -10.98 17.62
N GLY A 5 7.32 -10.93 16.30
CA GLY A 5 7.55 -9.70 15.53
C GLY A 5 6.37 -8.77 15.78
N LEU A 6 6.59 -7.51 16.11
CA LEU A 6 5.57 -6.45 16.21
C LEU A 6 4.98 -6.12 14.83
N ILE A 7 4.49 -7.16 14.13
CA ILE A 7 4.07 -7.18 12.74
C ILE A 7 2.66 -7.73 12.73
N GLU A 8 1.72 -6.93 12.21
CA GLU A 8 0.35 -7.36 11.95
C GLU A 8 0.19 -7.64 10.46
N GLN A 9 -0.50 -8.73 10.13
CA GLN A 9 -0.88 -9.04 8.76
C GLN A 9 -2.33 -8.59 8.56
N ILE A 10 -2.53 -7.67 7.62
CA ILE A 10 -3.85 -7.17 7.21
C ILE A 10 -4.18 -7.64 5.79
N SER A 11 -5.47 -7.66 5.46
CA SER A 11 -5.97 -8.08 4.15
C SER A 11 -7.26 -7.35 3.80
N LEU A 12 -7.49 -7.16 2.50
CA LEU A 12 -8.75 -6.65 1.97
C LEU A 12 -9.87 -7.71 2.00
N ASP A 13 -11.10 -7.24 2.15
CA ASP A 13 -12.31 -7.99 1.91
C ASP A 13 -12.56 -8.10 0.39
N PRO A 14 -13.25 -9.14 -0.11
CA PRO A 14 -13.58 -9.25 -1.53
C PRO A 14 -14.34 -8.06 -2.11
N HIS A 15 -15.08 -7.31 -1.28
CA HIS A 15 -15.80 -6.11 -1.70
C HIS A 15 -14.88 -4.94 -2.03
N ASP A 16 -13.67 -4.88 -1.46
CA ASP A 16 -12.69 -3.82 -1.74
C ASP A 16 -11.99 -4.02 -3.10
N PHE A 17 -12.24 -5.13 -3.80
CA PHE A 17 -11.59 -5.41 -5.09
C PHE A 17 -11.96 -4.39 -6.17
N VAL A 18 -13.12 -3.74 -6.03
CA VAL A 18 -13.51 -2.63 -6.91
C VAL A 18 -12.53 -1.45 -6.79
N ASP A 19 -12.01 -1.20 -5.60
CA ASP A 19 -11.05 -0.11 -5.35
C ASP A 19 -9.66 -0.47 -5.88
N ILE A 20 -9.29 -1.75 -5.85
CA ILE A 20 -8.07 -2.24 -6.51
C ILE A 20 -8.13 -1.94 -8.01
N ILE A 21 -9.21 -2.35 -8.69
CA ILE A 21 -9.39 -2.09 -10.13
C ILE A 21 -9.35 -0.59 -10.41
N SER A 22 -10.02 0.21 -9.57
CA SER A 22 -10.02 1.68 -9.71
C SER A 22 -8.61 2.26 -9.57
N ASN A 23 -7.78 1.73 -8.66
CA ASN A 23 -6.40 2.16 -8.47
C ASN A 23 -5.48 1.70 -9.61
N ILE A 24 -5.65 0.49 -10.15
CA ILE A 24 -4.95 0.01 -11.36
C ILE A 24 -5.21 0.98 -12.52
N GLU A 25 -6.48 1.29 -12.78
CA GLU A 25 -6.87 2.14 -13.92
C GLU A 25 -6.42 3.59 -13.73
N LYS A 26 -6.54 4.14 -12.52
CA LYS A 26 -6.24 5.54 -12.23
C LYS A 26 -4.74 5.84 -12.23
N TYR A 27 -3.93 4.92 -11.73
CA TYR A 27 -2.51 5.15 -11.46
C TYR A 27 -1.59 4.26 -12.31
N GLU A 28 -2.16 3.46 -13.23
CA GLU A 28 -1.43 2.54 -14.11
C GLU A 28 -0.55 1.53 -13.35
N LEU A 29 -0.97 1.16 -12.13
CA LEU A 29 -0.27 0.21 -11.27
C LEU A 29 -0.54 -1.23 -11.69
N ASP A 30 0.40 -2.12 -11.39
CA ASP A 30 0.12 -3.55 -11.44
C ASP A 30 -0.80 -3.99 -10.28
N PHE A 31 -1.20 -5.26 -10.28
CA PHE A 31 -2.15 -5.75 -9.28
C PHE A 31 -1.59 -5.67 -7.86
N ASP A 32 -0.31 -6.00 -7.66
CA ASP A 32 0.28 -6.07 -6.32
C ASP A 32 0.44 -4.66 -5.74
N ASP A 33 0.85 -3.69 -6.56
CA ASP A 33 0.96 -2.29 -6.14
C ASP A 33 -0.40 -1.64 -5.90
N ALA A 34 -1.38 -1.90 -6.75
CA ALA A 34 -2.73 -1.42 -6.54
C ALA A 34 -3.38 -2.03 -5.29
N TYR A 35 -3.07 -3.29 -4.97
CA TYR A 35 -3.53 -3.94 -3.74
C TYR A 35 -2.94 -3.24 -2.51
N GLN A 36 -1.63 -2.97 -2.52
CA GLN A 36 -0.94 -2.26 -1.43
C GLN A 36 -1.47 -0.83 -1.26
N LEU A 37 -1.70 -0.12 -2.37
CA LEU A 37 -2.31 1.21 -2.34
C LEU A 37 -3.72 1.19 -1.75
N THR A 38 -4.54 0.22 -2.16
CA THR A 38 -5.92 0.09 -1.67
C THR A 38 -5.95 -0.18 -0.16
N ILE A 39 -5.06 -1.03 0.34
CA ILE A 39 -4.88 -1.24 1.80
C ILE A 39 -4.50 0.07 2.49
N SER A 40 -3.50 0.77 1.97
CA SER A 40 -3.01 2.01 2.58
C SER A 40 -4.10 3.07 2.70
N GLN A 41 -4.95 3.20 1.68
CA GLN A 41 -6.08 4.13 1.66
C GLN A 41 -7.19 3.70 2.61
N LYS A 42 -7.57 2.41 2.65
CA LYS A 42 -8.65 1.89 3.51
C LYS A 42 -8.33 2.04 5.00
N TYR A 43 -7.06 1.87 5.37
CA TYR A 43 -6.61 1.89 6.75
C TYR A 43 -5.83 3.15 7.15
N GLU A 44 -5.79 4.16 6.28
CA GLU A 44 -5.07 5.44 6.49
C GLU A 44 -3.60 5.22 6.92
N MET A 45 -2.89 4.35 6.19
CA MET A 45 -1.50 3.99 6.44
C MET A 45 -0.56 4.57 5.38
N ALA A 46 0.69 4.83 5.77
CA ALA A 46 1.75 5.17 4.82
C ALA A 46 2.36 3.90 4.19
N ILE A 47 2.68 3.93 2.90
CA ILE A 47 3.45 2.88 2.23
C ILE A 47 4.94 3.17 2.41
N VAL A 48 5.66 2.27 3.09
CA VAL A 48 7.11 2.36 3.21
C VAL A 48 7.76 1.52 2.12
N THR A 49 8.33 2.15 1.10
CA THR A 49 8.91 1.46 -0.05
C THR A 49 10.03 2.27 -0.73
N PHE A 50 10.94 1.57 -1.41
CA PHE A 50 11.86 2.21 -2.36
C PHE A 50 11.27 2.32 -3.77
N ASP A 51 10.13 1.66 -4.01
CA ASP A 51 9.46 1.71 -5.29
C ASP A 51 9.02 3.14 -5.60
N LYS A 52 9.21 3.51 -6.87
CA LYS A 52 8.91 4.84 -7.40
C LYS A 52 7.52 4.90 -8.01
N ASP A 53 6.87 3.77 -8.24
CA ASP A 53 5.53 3.73 -8.80
C ASP A 53 4.51 4.37 -7.85
N PHE A 54 4.83 4.43 -6.54
CA PHE A 54 4.08 5.18 -5.53
C PHE A 54 4.45 6.66 -5.39
N ASN A 55 5.28 7.23 -6.28
CA ASN A 55 5.58 8.67 -6.29
C ASN A 55 4.45 9.46 -6.97
N ILE A 56 3.23 9.29 -6.46
CA ILE A 56 2.01 9.87 -6.97
C ILE A 56 1.55 10.95 -6.00
N GLU A 57 1.17 12.12 -6.52
CA GLU A 57 0.68 13.22 -5.69
C GLU A 57 -0.56 12.81 -4.89
N GLY A 58 -0.53 13.01 -3.58
CA GLY A 58 -1.63 12.68 -2.67
C GLY A 58 -1.61 11.27 -2.10
N ILE A 59 -0.61 10.43 -2.43
CA ILE A 59 -0.38 9.14 -1.77
C ILE A 59 0.63 9.34 -0.63
N ASP A 60 0.33 8.81 0.55
CA ASP A 60 1.25 8.84 1.70
C ASP A 60 2.30 7.73 1.55
N ARG A 61 3.50 8.12 1.13
CA ARG A 61 4.61 7.22 0.83
C ARG A 61 5.91 7.71 1.45
N MET A 62 6.60 6.80 2.12
CA MET A 62 7.90 7.03 2.76
C MET A 62 8.93 6.05 2.19
N THR A 63 10.21 6.41 2.21
CA THR A 63 11.29 5.44 2.06
C THR A 63 11.66 4.83 3.41
N PRO A 64 12.25 3.62 3.45
CA PRO A 64 12.83 3.09 4.67
C PRO A 64 13.84 4.04 5.35
N GLY A 65 14.56 4.87 4.57
CA GLY A 65 15.48 5.86 5.12
C GLY A 65 14.80 7.03 5.85
N ASP A 66 13.52 7.28 5.59
CA ASP A 66 12.75 8.33 6.27
C ASP A 66 12.30 7.90 7.67
N ILE A 67 12.32 6.60 7.97
CA ILE A 67 11.80 6.01 9.22
C ILE A 67 12.88 5.34 10.09
N ILE A 68 14.10 5.20 9.60
CA ILE A 68 15.22 4.61 10.35
C ILE A 68 16.16 5.73 10.80
N GLU A 69 16.35 5.87 12.12
CA GLU A 69 17.48 6.59 12.74
C GLU A 69 18.75 5.74 12.75
#